data_AF-A0A1F6S041-F1
#
_entry.id   AF-A0A1F6S041-F1
#
_cell.length_a   1.000
_cell.length_b   1.000
_cell.length_c   1.000
_cell.angle_alpha   90.00
_cell.angle_beta   90.00
_cell.angle_gamma   90.00
#
_symmetry.space_group_name_H-M   'P 1'
#
loop_
_entity.id
_entity.type
_entity.pdbx_description
1 polymer ?
#
loop_
_entity_poly.entity_id
_entity_poly.type
_entity_poly.pdbx_seq_one_letter_code
_entity_poly.pdbx_strand_id
1 'polypeptide(L)'
;MSRSIKDLFKKLKDSEPSVELEGKILKAIAMERTQMVHRKMMIARGGFAVSFGALIYTLFVFGKTFLESDFWNLAKLIFSDTGIIAGHIGEFSISLLETLPAIEIFAMLVPVFTLLMMASWYFKYSNSNHYNHIT
;
A
#
# COMPACT_ATOMS: atom_id res chain seq x y z
N MET A 1 5.92 -54.98 13.84
CA MET A 1 6.76 -55.01 12.62
C MET A 1 6.98 -53.59 12.12
N SER A 2 8.03 -52.92 12.59
CA SER A 2 8.44 -51.59 12.13
C SER A 2 9.44 -51.75 10.98
N ARG A 3 8.97 -51.77 9.73
CA ARG A 3 9.88 -51.65 8.59
C ARG A 3 10.51 -50.26 8.65
N SER A 4 11.83 -50.23 8.88
CA SER A 4 12.63 -49.03 9.02
C SER A 4 12.57 -48.23 7.71
N ILE A 5 12.17 -46.97 7.79
CA ILE A 5 12.15 -46.02 6.65
C ILE A 5 13.52 -45.99 5.95
N LYS A 6 14.61 -46.22 6.69
CA LYS A 6 15.97 -46.30 6.13
C LYS A 6 16.14 -47.41 5.08
N ASP A 7 15.39 -48.51 5.16
CA ASP A 7 15.48 -49.61 4.19
C ASP A 7 14.71 -49.32 2.89
N LEU A 8 13.73 -48.41 2.92
CA LEU A 8 13.03 -47.92 1.73
C LEU A 8 13.92 -46.97 0.92
N PHE A 9 14.65 -46.07 1.58
CA PHE A 9 15.57 -45.15 0.91
C PHE A 9 16.83 -45.84 0.37
N LYS A 10 17.29 -46.93 1.00
CA LYS A 10 18.41 -47.74 0.49
C LYS A 10 18.11 -48.45 -0.84
N LYS A 11 16.84 -48.63 -1.20
CA LYS A 11 16.40 -49.25 -2.47
C LYS A 11 16.08 -48.24 -3.56
N LEU A 12 16.04 -46.95 -3.26
CA LEU A 12 16.02 -45.90 -4.26
C LEU A 12 17.43 -45.80 -4.83
N LYS A 13 17.72 -46.69 -5.78
CA LYS A 13 18.87 -46.60 -6.69
C LYS A 13 18.94 -45.17 -7.23
N ASP A 14 20.14 -44.60 -7.32
CA ASP A 14 20.45 -43.33 -7.99
C ASP A 14 20.00 -43.38 -9.47
N SER A 15 18.70 -43.33 -9.69
CA SER A 15 18.08 -43.09 -10.97
C SER A 15 18.10 -41.60 -11.14
N GLU A 16 18.92 -41.10 -12.08
CA GLU A 16 18.78 -39.73 -12.55
C GLU A 16 17.30 -39.46 -12.85
N PRO A 17 16.73 -38.36 -12.32
CA PRO A 17 15.35 -38.01 -12.57
C PRO A 17 15.15 -37.86 -14.09
N SER A 18 14.02 -38.35 -14.62
CA SER A 18 13.76 -38.17 -16.04
C SER A 18 13.63 -36.68 -16.35
N VAL A 19 14.25 -36.24 -17.45
CA VAL A 19 14.24 -34.84 -17.91
C VAL A 19 12.79 -34.32 -18.08
N GLU A 20 11.84 -35.21 -18.40
CA GLU A 20 10.41 -34.87 -18.44
C GLU A 20 9.81 -34.50 -17.08
N LEU A 21 10.25 -35.14 -15.99
CA LEU A 21 9.75 -34.88 -14.64
C LEU A 21 10.18 -33.49 -14.17
N GLU A 22 11.45 -33.15 -14.44
CA GLU A 22 12.01 -31.82 -14.17
C GLU A 22 11.23 -30.72 -14.91
N GLY A 23 10.99 -30.90 -16.21
CA GLY A 23 10.21 -29.96 -17.02
C GLY A 23 8.78 -29.79 -16.50
N LYS A 24 8.12 -30.86 -16.06
CA LYS A 24 6.77 -30.79 -15.46
C LYS A 24 6.77 -30.03 -14.14
N ILE A 25 7.76 -30.25 -13.28
CA ILE A 25 7.88 -29.56 -11.99
C ILE A 25 8.13 -28.07 -12.21
N LEU A 26 9.09 -27.71 -13.08
CA LEU A 26 9.39 -26.32 -13.40
C LEU A 26 8.17 -25.60 -14.00
N LYS A 27 7.42 -26.27 -14.88
CA LYS A 27 6.18 -25.73 -15.45
C LYS A 27 5.09 -25.52 -14.40
N ALA A 28 4.92 -26.46 -13.48
CA ALA A 28 3.96 -26.33 -12.38
C ALA A 28 4.33 -25.16 -11.45
N ILE A 29 5.61 -25.01 -11.11
CA ILE A 29 6.12 -23.90 -10.31
C ILE A 29 5.89 -22.56 -11.02
N ALA A 30 6.18 -22.49 -12.32
CA ALA A 30 5.94 -21.28 -13.12
C ALA A 30 4.46 -20.90 -13.14
N MET A 31 3.56 -21.88 -13.29
CA MET A 31 2.12 -21.64 -13.32
C MET A 31 1.58 -21.16 -11.96
N GLU A 32 2.03 -21.74 -10.85
CA GLU A 32 1.69 -21.25 -9.51
C GLU A 32 2.19 -19.81 -9.29
N ARG A 33 3.42 -19.52 -9.74
CA ARG A 33 4.00 -18.18 -9.61
C ARG A 33 3.19 -17.13 -10.37
N THR A 34 2.73 -17.41 -11.59
CA THR A 34 1.90 -16.47 -12.37
C THR A 34 0.53 -16.27 -11.74
N GLN A 35 -0.11 -17.32 -11.20
CA GLN A 35 -1.38 -17.21 -10.47
C GLN A 35 -1.24 -16.36 -9.21
N MET A 36 -0.15 -16.53 -8.45
CA MET A 36 0.12 -15.71 -7.27
C MET A 36 0.28 -14.23 -7.62
N VAL A 37 0.99 -13.91 -8.72
CA VAL A 37 1.15 -12.53 -9.19
C VAL A 37 -0.20 -11.94 -9.61
N HIS A 38 -1.03 -12.69 -10.34
CA HIS A 38 -2.37 -12.23 -10.76
C HIS A 38 -3.28 -11.93 -9.56
N ARG A 39 -3.32 -12.81 -8.55
CA ARG A 39 -4.08 -12.57 -7.33
C ARG A 39 -3.63 -11.30 -6.61
N LYS A 40 -2.32 -11.10 -6.48
CA LYS A 40 -1.76 -9.90 -5.85
C LYS A 40 -2.06 -8.63 -6.65
N MET A 41 -2.03 -8.68 -7.97
CA MET A 41 -2.44 -7.56 -8.82
C MET A 41 -3.93 -7.24 -8.71
N MET A 42 -4.79 -8.27 -8.62
CA MET A 42 -6.23 -8.06 -8.40
C MET A 42 -6.49 -7.38 -7.05
N ILE A 43 -5.82 -7.81 -5.98
CA ILE A 43 -5.91 -7.18 -4.66
C ILE A 43 -5.44 -5.72 -4.73
N ALA A 44 -4.31 -5.44 -5.37
CA ALA A 44 -3.80 -4.07 -5.51
C ALA A 44 -4.78 -3.17 -6.29
N ARG A 45 -5.39 -3.67 -7.37
CA ARG A 45 -6.40 -2.94 -8.16
C ARG A 45 -7.68 -2.69 -7.37
N GLY A 46 -8.19 -3.71 -6.68
CA GLY A 46 -9.38 -3.58 -5.82
C GLY A 46 -9.13 -2.60 -4.68
N GLY A 47 -7.97 -2.71 -4.02
CA GLY A 47 -7.52 -1.78 -2.99
C GLY A 47 -7.44 -0.34 -3.50
N PHE A 48 -6.88 -0.13 -4.69
CA PHE A 48 -6.84 1.20 -5.32
C PHE A 48 -8.23 1.80 -5.52
N ALA A 49 -9.16 1.03 -6.08
CA ALA A 49 -10.53 1.50 -6.31
C ALA A 49 -11.25 1.85 -5.00
N VAL A 50 -11.10 1.01 -3.97
CA VAL A 50 -11.70 1.24 -2.64
C VAL A 50 -11.10 2.47 -1.97
N SER A 51 -9.76 2.60 -1.95
CA SER A 51 -9.10 3.76 -1.34
C SER A 51 -9.39 5.06 -2.07
N PHE A 52 -9.48 5.02 -3.39
CA PHE A 52 -9.87 6.19 -4.18
C PHE A 52 -11.33 6.61 -3.92
N GLY A 53 -12.25 5.65 -3.86
CA GLY A 53 -13.64 5.90 -3.47
C GLY A 53 -13.75 6.47 -2.04
N ALA A 54 -12.99 5.91 -1.10
CA ALA A 54 -12.91 6.41 0.27
C ALA A 54 -12.37 7.84 0.33
N LEU A 55 -11.34 8.18 -0.47
CA LEU A 55 -10.80 9.54 -0.57
C LEU A 55 -11.87 10.53 -1.03
N ILE A 56 -12.59 10.20 -2.10
CA ILE A 56 -13.68 11.05 -2.62
C ILE A 56 -14.76 11.24 -1.55
N TYR A 57 -15.16 10.15 -0.89
CA TYR A 57 -16.16 10.20 0.17
C TYR A 57 -15.71 11.10 1.33
N THR A 58 -14.47 10.93 1.82
CA THR A 58 -13.92 11.77 2.88
C THR A 58 -13.85 13.24 2.47
N LEU A 59 -13.47 13.55 1.22
CA LEU A 59 -13.48 14.92 0.71
C LEU A 59 -14.89 15.50 0.69
N PHE A 60 -15.90 14.71 0.35
CA PHE A 60 -17.29 15.17 0.36
C PHE A 60 -17.80 15.45 1.78
N VAL A 61 -17.47 14.57 2.74
CA VAL A 61 -17.93 14.69 4.13
C VAL A 61 -17.18 15.76 4.91
N PHE A 62 -15.85 15.77 4.81
CA PHE A 62 -14.99 16.61 5.64
C PHE A 62 -14.37 17.79 4.89
N GLY A 63 -14.41 17.81 3.55
CA GLY A 63 -13.74 18.85 2.77
C GLY A 63 -14.29 20.24 3.04
N LYS A 64 -15.61 20.38 3.22
CA LYS A 64 -16.21 21.68 3.56
C LYS A 64 -15.76 22.16 4.95
N THR A 65 -15.92 21.32 5.97
CA THR A 65 -15.50 21.62 7.35
C THR A 65 -14.01 21.94 7.42
N PHE A 66 -13.19 21.20 6.67
CA PHE A 66 -11.76 21.45 6.58
C PHE A 66 -11.46 22.83 5.97
N LEU A 67 -12.07 23.18 4.83
CA LEU A 67 -11.82 24.44 4.13
C LEU A 67 -12.38 25.67 4.86
N GLU A 68 -13.48 25.52 5.59
CA GLU A 68 -14.14 26.58 6.36
C GLU A 68 -13.65 26.65 7.82
N SER A 69 -12.64 25.86 8.19
CA SER A 69 -12.11 25.84 9.56
C SER A 69 -11.44 27.15 9.98
N ASP A 70 -11.55 27.48 11.26
CA ASP A 70 -10.90 28.64 11.86
C ASP A 70 -9.38 28.61 11.72
N PHE A 71 -8.80 27.41 11.59
CA PHE A 71 -7.40 27.22 11.24
C PHE A 71 -7.01 27.97 9.97
N TRP A 72 -7.80 27.85 8.89
CA TRP A 72 -7.48 28.55 7.64
C TRP A 72 -7.68 30.05 7.76
N ASN A 73 -8.61 30.50 8.59
CA ASN A 73 -8.81 31.92 8.84
C ASN A 73 -7.60 32.51 9.58
N LEU A 74 -7.07 31.82 10.59
CA LEU A 74 -5.84 32.20 11.29
C LEU A 74 -4.59 32.06 10.41
N ALA A 75 -4.49 30.99 9.62
CA ALA A 75 -3.36 30.79 8.71
C ALA A 75 -3.27 31.87 7.62
N LYS A 76 -4.41 32.38 7.14
CA LYS A 76 -4.42 33.52 6.19
C LYS A 76 -3.81 34.78 6.80
N LEU A 77 -3.93 34.97 8.11
CA LEU A 77 -3.37 36.13 8.82
C LEU A 77 -1.85 36.21 8.66
N ILE A 78 -1.16 35.06 8.51
CA ILE A 78 0.29 34.97 8.24
C ILE A 78 0.66 35.75 7.00
N PHE A 79 -0.22 35.78 6.00
CA PHE A 79 0.05 36.46 4.74
C PHE A 79 -0.50 37.89 4.70
N SER A 80 -1.49 38.24 5.53
CA SER A 80 -2.06 39.58 5.56
C SER A 80 -1.28 40.54 6.46
N ASP A 81 -0.92 40.12 7.68
CA ASP A 81 -0.44 41.01 8.74
C ASP A 81 0.72 40.39 9.54
N THR A 82 1.83 40.12 8.84
CA THR A 82 3.05 39.56 9.43
C THR A 82 3.61 40.36 10.60
N GLY A 83 3.45 41.69 10.58
CA GLY A 83 3.94 42.58 11.64
C GLY A 83 3.24 42.37 12.99
N ILE A 84 1.92 42.11 12.97
CA ILE A 84 1.15 41.81 14.18
C ILE A 84 1.53 40.43 14.72
N ILE A 85 1.70 39.45 13.81
CA ILE A 85 2.08 38.08 14.18
C ILE A 85 3.47 38.03 14.80
N ALA A 86 4.43 38.79 14.29
CA ALA A 86 5.76 38.86 14.87
C ALA A 86 5.75 39.35 16.33
N GLY A 87 4.83 40.26 16.67
CA GLY A 87 4.61 40.74 18.04
C GLY A 87 3.94 39.71 18.97
N HIS A 88 3.16 38.78 18.42
CA HIS A 88 2.32 37.83 19.17
C HIS A 88 2.54 36.37 18.77
N ILE A 89 3.74 36.01 18.32
CA ILE A 89 4.01 34.70 17.70
C ILE A 89 3.68 33.52 18.61
N GLY A 90 3.85 33.66 19.92
CA GLY A 90 3.54 32.62 20.90
C GLY A 90 2.03 32.34 20.99
N GLU A 91 1.23 33.38 21.23
CA GLU A 91 -0.24 33.31 21.30
C GLU A 91 -0.85 32.85 19.96
N PHE A 92 -0.30 33.36 18.85
CA PHE A 92 -0.69 32.97 17.51
C PHE A 92 -0.45 31.48 17.25
N SER A 93 0.74 30.96 17.59
CA SER A 93 1.08 29.55 17.37
C SER A 93 0.21 28.60 18.19
N ILE A 94 -0.12 28.97 19.44
CA ILE A 94 -1.04 28.20 20.29
C ILE A 94 -2.44 28.19 19.67
N SER A 95 -2.97 29.35 19.29
CA SER A 95 -4.30 29.47 18.67
C SER A 95 -4.39 28.68 17.35
N LEU A 96 -3.32 28.69 16.55
CA LEU A 96 -3.23 27.92 15.32
C LEU A 96 -3.26 26.41 15.61
N LEU A 97 -2.60 25.97 16.68
CA LEU A 97 -2.61 24.57 17.08
C LEU A 97 -3.97 24.12 17.65
N GLU A 98 -4.62 24.97 18.44
CA GLU A 98 -5.94 24.71 19.03
C GLU A 98 -7.05 24.61 17.98
N THR A 99 -6.93 25.38 16.90
CA THR A 99 -7.90 25.39 15.80
C THR A 99 -7.62 24.33 14.73
N LEU A 100 -6.50 23.60 14.83
CA LEU A 100 -6.09 22.61 13.83
C LEU A 100 -7.18 21.54 13.65
N PRO A 101 -7.71 21.34 12.41
CA PRO A 101 -8.72 20.32 12.12
C PRO A 101 -8.06 18.93 12.04
N ALA A 102 -7.51 18.45 13.16
CA ALA A 102 -6.68 17.26 13.23
C ALA A 102 -7.45 15.98 12.82
N ILE A 103 -8.75 15.93 13.13
CA ILE A 103 -9.62 14.80 12.82
C ILE A 103 -9.83 14.71 11.30
N GLU A 104 -10.14 15.83 10.67
CA GLU A 104 -10.36 15.95 9.22
C GLU A 104 -9.08 15.58 8.47
N ILE A 105 -7.93 16.12 8.92
CA ILE A 105 -6.62 15.80 8.34
C ILE A 105 -6.36 14.29 8.43
N PHE A 106 -6.54 13.70 9.62
CA PHE A 106 -6.31 12.27 9.81
C PHE A 106 -7.24 11.42 8.94
N ALA A 107 -8.53 11.76 8.89
CA ALA A 107 -9.52 11.07 8.08
C ALA A 107 -9.18 11.12 6.59
N MET A 108 -8.61 12.23 6.09
CA MET A 108 -8.14 12.36 4.70
C MET A 108 -6.81 11.63 4.47
N LEU A 109 -5.93 11.55 5.48
CA LEU A 109 -4.61 10.95 5.34
C LEU A 109 -4.69 9.43 5.16
N VAL A 110 -5.60 8.75 5.86
CA VAL A 110 -5.78 7.29 5.80
C VAL A 110 -6.02 6.77 4.37
N PRO A 111 -7.01 7.29 3.59
CA PRO A 111 -7.23 6.82 2.23
C PRO A 111 -6.08 7.21 1.29
N VAL A 112 -5.44 8.37 1.46
CA VAL A 112 -4.25 8.75 0.68
C VAL A 112 -3.10 7.78 0.93
N PHE A 113 -2.78 7.50 2.20
CA PHE A 113 -1.74 6.55 2.57
C PHE A 113 -2.01 5.15 1.99
N THR A 114 -3.25 4.68 2.13
CA THR A 114 -3.64 3.37 1.60
C THR A 114 -3.52 3.34 0.07
N LEU A 115 -3.93 4.41 -0.63
CA LEU A 115 -3.79 4.52 -2.08
C LEU A 115 -2.32 4.46 -2.52
N LEU A 116 -1.44 5.20 -1.83
CA LEU A 116 0.01 5.17 -2.09
C LEU A 116 0.61 3.77 -1.85
N MET A 117 0.18 3.09 -0.78
CA MET A 117 0.61 1.72 -0.50
C MET A 117 0.18 0.75 -1.60
N MET A 118 -1.08 0.85 -2.06
CA MET A 118 -1.61 0.02 -3.15
C MET A 118 -0.91 0.31 -4.48
N ALA A 119 -0.60 1.57 -4.77
CA ALA A 119 0.17 1.97 -5.94
C ALA A 119 1.59 1.38 -5.90
N SER A 120 2.29 1.48 -4.77
CA SER A 120 3.61 0.88 -4.57
C SER A 120 3.59 -0.63 -4.80
N TRP A 121 2.59 -1.34 -4.26
CA TRP A 121 2.41 -2.77 -4.49
C TRP A 121 2.14 -3.09 -5.96
N TYR A 122 1.28 -2.30 -6.62
CA TYR A 122 1.01 -2.46 -8.04
C TYR A 122 2.29 -2.35 -8.88
N PHE A 123 3.10 -1.30 -8.67
CA PHE A 123 4.36 -1.13 -9.39
C PHE A 123 5.35 -2.27 -9.12
N LYS A 124 5.46 -2.73 -7.86
CA LYS A 124 6.32 -3.86 -7.49
C LYS A 124 5.93 -5.15 -8.24
N TYR A 125 4.64 -5.47 -8.31
CA TYR A 125 4.18 -6.69 -9.01
C TYR A 125 4.21 -6.55 -10.53
N SER A 126 3.93 -5.36 -11.05
CA SER A 126 4.04 -5.07 -12.48
C SER A 126 5.49 -5.22 -12.97
N ASN A 127 6.46 -4.67 -12.23
CA ASN A 127 7.87 -4.76 -12.60
C ASN A 127 8.39 -6.21 -12.50
N SER A 128 7.99 -6.96 -11.46
CA SER A 128 8.37 -8.37 -11.32
C SER A 128 7.81 -9.27 -12.41
N ASN A 129 6.67 -8.92 -13.02
CA ASN A 129 6.08 -9.73 -14.09
C ASN A 129 6.77 -9.50 -15.44
N HIS A 130 7.38 -8.32 -15.65
CA HIS A 130 8.07 -7.98 -16.89
C HIS A 130 9.34 -8.81 -17.11
N TYR A 131 10.07 -9.14 -16.05
CA TYR A 131 11.30 -9.95 -16.15
C TYR A 131 11.05 -11.45 -16.37
N ASN A 132 9.89 -11.99 -15.99
CA ASN A 132 9.59 -13.42 -16.18
C ASN A 132 9.13 -13.77 -17.61
N HIS A 133 8.94 -12.79 -18.49
CA HIS A 133 8.56 -13.01 -19.89
C HIS A 133 9.74 -13.01 -20.87
N ILE A 134 10.96 -12.71 -20.39
CA ILE A 134 12.17 -12.57 -21.23
C ILE A 134 13.17 -13.74 -21.01
N THR A 135 12.93 -14.60 -20.02
CA THR A 135 13.67 -15.87 -19.79
C THR A 135 12.78 -17.06 -20.05
#